data_AF-A0A5P3VMN8-F1
#
_entry.id   AF-A0A5P3VMN8-F1
#
_cell.length_a   1.000
_cell.length_b   1.000
_cell.length_c   1.000
_cell.angle_alpha   90.00
_cell.angle_beta   90.00
_cell.angle_gamma   90.00
#
_symmetry.space_group_name_H-M   'P 1'
#
loop_
_entity.id
_entity.type
_entity.pdbx_description
1 polymer ?
#
loop_
_entity_poly.entity_id
_entity_poly.type
_entity_poly.pdbx_seq_one_letter_code
_entity_poly.pdbx_strand_id
1 'polypeptide(L)'
;MRDRHAPALIRRRIASRGRSLVEIMIALVLSLLLLGSITAFYLTTQRSTRTQEGLRSADDGARWALSVLGDQLRLAGLGRVDLSLLSARPVTFDGAPVLGCEGGLADVGTGACVAPATANADAITVRYQRIDGSLASVTDCNGRAVPVARGVVENAFYVTGNTLMCRGSDGATMAASRAEPILDNVQDLQLSYGVAQDADSANVTQYQPASALAAADWSRVVSVRVCLLVADPSPVNADVATTYRDCADNVQNIADGRLRRRFTSSFALRNRVG
;
A
#
# COMPACT_ATOMS: atom_id res chain seq x y z
N MET A 1 28.73 -91.66 -35.18
CA MET A 1 28.22 -90.68 -34.20
C MET A 1 28.60 -89.28 -34.69
N ARG A 2 27.61 -88.56 -35.23
CA ARG A 2 27.47 -87.09 -35.39
C ARG A 2 28.72 -86.21 -35.60
N ASP A 3 28.94 -85.83 -36.86
CA ASP A 3 29.64 -84.60 -37.24
C ASP A 3 28.88 -83.37 -36.73
N ARG A 4 29.57 -82.49 -36.00
CA ARG A 4 29.06 -81.19 -35.56
C ARG A 4 29.63 -80.11 -36.46
N HIS A 5 28.82 -79.60 -37.38
CA HIS A 5 29.10 -78.34 -38.07
C HIS A 5 28.87 -77.16 -37.12
N ALA A 6 29.91 -76.35 -36.90
CA ALA A 6 29.80 -75.08 -36.19
C ALA A 6 29.23 -73.99 -37.12
N PRO A 7 28.26 -73.17 -36.70
CA PRO A 7 27.74 -72.08 -37.52
C PRO A 7 28.73 -70.90 -37.56
N ALA A 8 29.03 -70.42 -38.76
CA ALA A 8 29.82 -69.21 -38.96
C ALA A 8 29.03 -67.97 -38.51
N LEU A 9 29.54 -67.25 -37.50
CA LEU A 9 28.97 -65.98 -37.05
C LEU A 9 29.23 -64.90 -38.10
N ILE A 10 28.17 -64.43 -38.77
CA ILE A 10 28.22 -63.29 -39.70
C ILE A 10 28.42 -62.02 -38.87
N ARG A 11 29.67 -61.56 -38.78
CA ARG A 11 30.02 -60.27 -38.16
C ARG A 11 29.60 -59.14 -39.11
N ARG A 12 28.39 -58.60 -38.92
CA ARG A 12 27.96 -57.34 -39.57
C ARG A 12 28.94 -56.24 -39.17
N ARG A 13 29.86 -55.89 -40.08
CA ARG A 13 30.65 -54.66 -39.94
C ARG A 13 29.67 -53.50 -40.09
N ILE A 14 29.39 -52.81 -38.99
CA ILE A 14 28.76 -51.49 -39.06
C ILE A 14 29.78 -50.62 -39.78
N ALA A 15 29.52 -50.32 -41.06
CA ALA A 15 30.37 -49.42 -41.82
C ALA A 15 30.24 -48.03 -41.18
N SER A 16 31.26 -47.62 -40.45
CA SER A 16 31.44 -46.26 -39.96
C SER A 16 31.65 -45.35 -41.15
N ARG A 17 30.58 -44.71 -41.62
CA ARG A 17 30.69 -43.56 -42.53
C ARG A 17 31.32 -42.42 -41.74
N GLY A 18 32.57 -42.07 -42.06
CA GLY A 18 33.23 -40.89 -41.52
C GLY A 18 32.41 -39.65 -41.85
N ARG A 19 31.96 -38.93 -40.83
CA ARG A 19 31.28 -37.64 -40.96
C ARG A 19 32.28 -36.62 -41.53
N SER A 20 31.86 -35.75 -42.44
CA SER A 20 32.74 -34.69 -42.94
C SER A 20 32.91 -33.60 -41.87
N LEU A 21 34.06 -32.90 -41.88
CA LEU A 21 34.29 -31.73 -41.00
C LEU A 21 33.16 -30.69 -41.14
N VAL A 22 32.63 -30.53 -42.36
CA VAL A 22 31.53 -29.62 -42.67
C VAL A 22 30.25 -30.01 -41.93
N GLU A 23 29.96 -31.31 -41.80
CA GLU A 23 28.77 -31.79 -41.09
C GLU A 23 28.85 -31.49 -39.58
N ILE A 24 30.04 -31.58 -39.00
CA ILE A 24 30.28 -31.22 -37.59
C ILE A 24 30.19 -29.71 -37.38
N MET A 25 30.70 -28.90 -38.32
CA MET A 25 30.57 -27.44 -38.27
C MET A 25 29.09 -27.00 -38.36
N ILE A 26 28.32 -27.60 -39.27
CA ILE A 26 26.89 -27.32 -39.40
C ILE A 26 26.15 -27.71 -38.11
N ALA A 27 26.44 -28.89 -37.55
CA ALA A 27 25.80 -29.34 -36.31
C ALA A 27 26.10 -28.40 -35.12
N LEU A 28 27.33 -27.92 -35.00
CA LEU A 28 27.73 -26.98 -33.95
C LEU A 28 27.05 -25.63 -34.12
N VAL A 29 27.00 -25.09 -35.34
CA VAL A 29 26.31 -23.83 -35.63
C VAL A 29 24.82 -23.94 -35.29
N LEU A 30 24.15 -25.01 -35.72
CA LEU A 30 22.74 -25.24 -35.40
C LEU A 30 22.51 -25.37 -33.89
N SER A 31 23.38 -26.08 -33.18
CA SER A 31 23.29 -26.22 -31.72
C SER A 31 23.44 -24.88 -31.00
N LEU A 32 24.37 -24.04 -31.47
CA LEU A 32 24.65 -22.73 -30.87
C LEU A 32 23.50 -21.74 -31.13
N LEU A 33 22.87 -21.80 -32.31
CA LEU A 33 21.67 -21.02 -32.62
C LEU A 33 20.47 -21.42 -31.76
N LEU A 34 20.26 -22.73 -31.57
CA LEU A 34 19.18 -23.24 -30.72
C LEU A 34 19.38 -22.83 -29.25
N LEU A 35 20.58 -23.00 -28.72
CA LEU A 35 20.92 -22.59 -27.35
C LEU A 35 20.77 -21.07 -27.18
N GLY A 36 21.29 -20.28 -28.12
CA GLY A 36 21.15 -18.82 -28.09
C GLY A 36 19.69 -18.38 -28.06
N SER A 37 18.83 -19.04 -28.84
CA SER A 37 17.39 -18.75 -28.87
C SER A 37 16.70 -19.09 -27.54
N ILE A 38 16.99 -20.24 -26.96
CA ILE A 38 16.43 -20.67 -25.67
C ILE A 38 16.88 -19.74 -24.55
N THR A 39 18.16 -19.36 -24.53
CA THR A 39 18.70 -18.43 -23.53
C THR A 39 18.05 -17.05 -23.67
N ALA A 40 17.92 -16.53 -24.88
CA ALA A 40 17.23 -15.26 -25.12
C ALA A 40 15.77 -15.30 -24.64
N PHE A 41 15.03 -16.36 -24.98
CA PHE A 41 13.65 -16.55 -24.55
C PHE A 41 13.51 -16.66 -23.02
N TYR A 42 14.42 -17.38 -22.37
CA TYR A 42 14.44 -17.49 -20.91
C TYR A 42 14.68 -16.13 -20.25
N LEU A 43 15.67 -15.36 -20.73
CA LEU A 43 15.98 -14.04 -20.19
C LEU A 43 14.82 -13.05 -20.37
N THR A 44 14.14 -13.06 -21.52
CA THR A 44 12.96 -12.21 -21.74
C THR A 44 11.80 -12.62 -20.83
N THR A 45 11.60 -13.93 -20.64
CA THR A 45 10.54 -14.45 -19.76
C THR A 45 10.79 -14.05 -18.30
N GLN A 46 12.01 -14.25 -17.79
CA GLN A 46 12.38 -13.90 -16.41
C GLN A 46 12.24 -12.40 -16.13
N ARG A 47 12.56 -11.54 -17.11
CA ARG A 47 12.37 -10.09 -16.99
C ARG A 47 10.89 -9.71 -16.91
N SER A 48 10.06 -10.35 -17.73
CA SER A 48 8.61 -10.15 -17.74
C SER A 48 7.98 -10.59 -16.41
N THR A 49 8.37 -11.76 -15.88
CA THR A 49 7.81 -12.26 -14.61
C THR A 49 8.13 -11.34 -13.44
N ARG A 50 9.38 -10.87 -13.31
CA ARG A 50 9.78 -9.95 -12.23
C ARG A 50 8.99 -8.64 -12.26
N THR A 51 8.82 -8.05 -13.44
CA THR A 51 8.05 -6.81 -13.62
C THR A 51 6.58 -7.01 -13.23
N GLN A 52 6.00 -8.14 -13.60
CA GLN A 52 4.62 -8.46 -13.22
C GLN A 52 4.47 -8.76 -11.73
N GLU A 53 5.44 -9.42 -11.10
CA GLU A 53 5.44 -9.70 -9.66
C GLU A 53 5.50 -8.41 -8.84
N GLY A 54 6.39 -7.49 -9.20
CA GLY A 54 6.51 -6.20 -8.50
C GLY A 54 5.25 -5.34 -8.62
N LEU A 55 4.64 -5.28 -9.82
CA LEU A 55 3.35 -4.60 -10.02
C LEU A 55 2.21 -5.25 -9.21
N ARG A 56 2.15 -6.58 -9.13
CA ARG A 56 1.15 -7.30 -8.33
C ARG A 56 1.34 -7.04 -6.84
N SER A 57 2.58 -7.11 -6.35
CA SER A 57 2.87 -6.84 -4.94
C SER A 57 2.52 -5.41 -4.56
N ALA A 58 2.80 -4.42 -5.43
CA ALA A 58 2.41 -3.03 -5.20
C ALA A 58 0.89 -2.84 -5.22
N ASP A 59 0.16 -3.49 -6.15
CA ASP A 59 -1.30 -3.45 -6.22
C ASP A 59 -1.95 -4.04 -4.98
N ASP A 60 -1.51 -5.24 -4.57
CA ASP A 60 -2.08 -5.95 -3.43
C ASP A 60 -1.76 -5.20 -2.12
N GLY A 61 -0.53 -4.73 -1.96
CA GLY A 61 -0.10 -3.93 -0.82
C GLY A 61 -0.85 -2.59 -0.71
N ALA A 62 -1.02 -1.87 -1.81
CA ALA A 62 -1.76 -0.61 -1.84
C ALA A 62 -3.24 -0.81 -1.52
N ARG A 63 -3.88 -1.85 -2.06
CA ARG A 63 -5.28 -2.17 -1.76
C ARG A 63 -5.45 -2.56 -0.29
N TRP A 64 -4.52 -3.33 0.26
CA TRP A 64 -4.53 -3.65 1.68
C TRP A 64 -4.36 -2.40 2.56
N ALA A 65 -3.39 -1.53 2.25
CA ALA A 65 -3.18 -0.28 2.98
C ALA A 65 -4.41 0.65 2.93
N LEU A 66 -5.03 0.79 1.75
CA LEU A 66 -6.28 1.54 1.61
C LEU A 66 -7.45 0.91 2.38
N SER A 67 -7.48 -0.42 2.51
CA SER A 67 -8.49 -1.10 3.31
C SER A 67 -8.33 -0.80 4.81
N VAL A 68 -7.09 -0.87 5.32
CA VAL A 68 -6.74 -0.53 6.71
C VAL A 68 -7.07 0.93 7.02
N LEU A 69 -6.64 1.86 6.15
CA LEU A 69 -6.97 3.28 6.27
C LEU A 69 -8.49 3.50 6.25
N GLY A 70 -9.18 2.86 5.31
CA GLY A 70 -10.63 2.98 5.15
C GLY A 70 -11.41 2.47 6.35
N ASP A 71 -11.00 1.37 6.96
CA ASP A 71 -11.63 0.83 8.16
C ASP A 71 -11.49 1.78 9.35
N GLN A 72 -10.33 2.41 9.50
CA GLN A 72 -10.06 3.38 10.56
C GLN A 72 -10.80 4.69 10.32
N LEU A 73 -10.82 5.20 9.09
CA LEU A 73 -11.59 6.39 8.70
C LEU A 73 -13.10 6.21 8.88
N ARG A 74 -13.64 5.01 8.67
CA ARG A 74 -15.07 4.72 8.95
C ARG A 74 -15.40 4.77 10.44
N LEU A 75 -14.43 4.55 11.32
CA LEU A 75 -14.59 4.68 12.77
C LEU A 75 -14.44 6.13 13.23
N ALA A 76 -13.84 7.01 12.43
CA ALA A 76 -13.64 8.41 12.78
C ALA A 76 -14.94 9.05 13.28
N GLY A 77 -14.87 9.75 14.41
CA GLY A 77 -16.02 10.40 15.03
C GLY A 77 -17.06 9.46 15.63
N LEU A 78 -16.80 8.14 15.73
CA LEU A 78 -17.69 7.25 16.47
C LEU A 78 -17.71 7.69 17.94
N GLY A 79 -18.89 7.95 18.46
CA GLY A 79 -19.10 8.40 19.85
C GLY A 79 -19.45 7.25 20.80
N ARG A 80 -19.32 7.51 22.10
CA ARG A 80 -19.70 6.56 23.14
C ARG A 80 -21.23 6.46 23.26
N VAL A 81 -21.73 5.28 23.63
CA VAL A 81 -23.14 5.11 24.03
C VAL A 81 -23.19 5.09 25.55
N ASP A 82 -23.91 6.03 26.15
CA ASP A 82 -24.13 6.01 27.59
C ASP A 82 -25.25 5.01 27.91
N LEU A 83 -24.87 3.84 28.42
CA LEU A 83 -25.78 2.77 28.84
C LEU A 83 -26.38 2.99 30.23
N SER A 84 -25.98 4.06 30.95
CA SER A 84 -26.49 4.37 32.30
C SER A 84 -27.89 4.97 32.31
N LEU A 85 -28.42 5.35 31.14
CA LEU A 85 -29.77 5.85 30.97
C LEU A 85 -30.59 4.82 30.20
N LEU A 86 -31.72 4.38 30.77
CA LEU A 86 -32.77 3.57 30.11
C LEU A 86 -33.34 4.20 28.82
N SER A 87 -32.78 5.33 28.41
CA SER A 87 -32.87 5.98 27.10
C SER A 87 -31.44 6.19 26.56
N ALA A 88 -30.81 5.11 26.07
CA ALA A 88 -29.47 5.15 25.49
C ALA A 88 -29.41 6.20 24.37
N ARG A 89 -28.89 7.39 24.69
CA ARG A 89 -28.62 8.43 23.70
C ARG A 89 -27.18 8.26 23.24
N PRO A 90 -26.91 8.15 21.94
CA PRO A 90 -25.56 8.28 21.43
C PRO A 90 -24.98 9.60 21.93
N VAL A 91 -23.87 9.55 22.67
CA VAL A 91 -23.13 10.78 22.97
C VAL A 91 -22.37 11.10 21.70
N THR A 92 -22.69 12.24 21.09
CA THR A 92 -21.98 12.76 19.92
C THR A 92 -20.49 12.89 20.24
N PHE A 93 -19.63 12.46 19.32
CA PHE A 93 -18.19 12.67 19.44
C PHE A 93 -17.89 14.16 19.43
N ASP A 94 -17.31 14.67 20.52
CA ASP A 94 -16.92 16.08 20.63
C ASP A 94 -15.54 16.33 19.99
N GLY A 95 -15.40 17.44 19.26
CA GLY A 95 -14.18 17.83 18.56
C GLY A 95 -14.06 17.31 17.12
N ALA A 96 -12.85 17.39 16.56
CA ALA A 96 -12.55 16.96 15.20
C ALA A 96 -12.32 15.43 15.12
N PRO A 97 -13.04 14.70 14.24
CA PRO A 97 -12.92 13.24 14.10
C PRO A 97 -11.64 12.84 13.37
N VAL A 98 -11.09 13.76 12.58
CA VAL A 98 -9.81 13.63 11.89
C VAL A 98 -9.07 14.96 11.95
N LEU A 99 -7.74 14.90 11.90
CA LEU A 99 -6.88 16.04 11.69
C LEU A 99 -5.83 15.67 10.65
N GLY A 100 -5.68 16.51 9.63
CA GLY A 100 -4.68 16.35 8.58
C GLY A 100 -3.48 17.26 8.78
N CYS A 101 -2.31 16.76 8.41
CA CYS A 101 -1.08 17.52 8.40
C CYS A 101 -0.45 17.42 7.01
N GLU A 102 -0.38 18.55 6.32
CA GLU A 102 0.30 18.62 5.03
C GLU A 102 1.82 18.57 5.24
N GLY A 103 2.49 17.68 4.53
CA GLY A 103 3.93 17.45 4.71
C GLY A 103 4.32 16.67 5.97
N GLY A 104 3.36 16.04 6.64
CA GLY A 104 3.59 15.05 7.69
C GLY A 104 3.55 15.57 9.13
N LEU A 105 3.96 14.72 10.06
CA LEU A 105 3.97 15.00 11.51
C LEU A 105 5.37 15.44 11.96
N ALA A 106 5.45 16.59 12.64
CA ALA A 106 6.66 17.03 13.33
C ALA A 106 6.91 16.19 14.59
N ASP A 107 5.83 15.83 15.29
CA ASP A 107 5.87 14.93 16.44
C ASP A 107 4.68 13.97 16.37
N VAL A 108 4.99 12.70 16.09
CA VAL A 108 3.98 11.64 15.99
C VAL A 108 3.31 11.38 17.34
N GLY A 109 3.98 11.63 18.47
CA GLY A 109 3.44 11.39 19.80
C GLY A 109 2.33 12.36 20.20
N THR A 110 2.38 13.57 19.68
CA THR A 110 1.39 14.64 19.95
C THR A 110 0.44 14.90 18.78
N GLY A 111 0.72 14.32 17.61
CA GLY A 111 -0.04 14.59 16.39
C GLY A 111 0.24 15.98 15.82
N ALA A 112 1.34 16.62 16.23
CA ALA A 112 1.70 17.95 15.78
C ALA A 112 2.14 17.93 14.31
N CYS A 113 1.51 18.77 13.49
CA CYS A 113 1.87 18.92 12.08
C CYS A 113 3.22 19.62 11.89
N VAL A 114 3.91 19.30 10.79
CA VAL A 114 5.01 20.13 10.29
C VAL A 114 4.47 21.51 9.88
N ALA A 115 5.15 22.57 10.28
CA ALA A 115 4.81 23.94 9.91
C ALA A 115 6.09 24.73 9.51
N PRO A 116 6.11 25.43 8.36
CA PRO A 116 5.05 25.48 7.35
C PRO A 116 4.84 24.12 6.65
N ALA A 117 3.67 23.95 6.03
CA ALA A 117 3.38 22.78 5.20
C ALA A 117 4.47 22.62 4.12
N THR A 118 4.81 21.37 3.82
CA THR A 118 5.82 21.02 2.81
C THR A 118 5.22 20.08 1.78
N ALA A 119 5.86 19.96 0.60
CA ALA A 119 5.44 19.02 -0.45
C ALA A 119 5.75 17.54 -0.12
N ASN A 120 6.06 17.22 1.13
CA ASN A 120 6.28 15.85 1.57
C ASN A 120 4.94 15.11 1.69
N ALA A 121 5.03 13.81 1.91
CA ALA A 121 3.87 12.98 2.21
C ALA A 121 3.10 13.52 3.43
N ASP A 122 1.79 13.64 3.27
CA ASP A 122 0.86 14.06 4.30
C ASP A 122 0.73 13.02 5.40
N ALA A 123 0.14 13.46 6.51
CA ALA A 123 -0.26 12.60 7.61
C ALA A 123 -1.69 12.89 8.05
N ILE A 124 -2.31 11.91 8.70
CA ILE A 124 -3.65 12.05 9.26
C ILE A 124 -3.75 11.35 10.60
N THR A 125 -4.38 12.05 11.53
CA THR A 125 -4.78 11.52 12.82
C THR A 125 -6.28 11.24 12.79
N VAL A 126 -6.68 10.06 13.22
CA VAL A 126 -8.07 9.58 13.24
C VAL A 126 -8.48 9.34 14.68
N ARG A 127 -9.65 9.88 15.08
CA ARG A 127 -10.09 9.91 16.48
C ARG A 127 -11.49 9.33 16.62
N TYR A 128 -11.69 8.46 17.61
CA TYR A 128 -12.98 7.86 17.92
C TYR A 128 -13.09 7.37 19.37
N GLN A 129 -14.31 7.22 19.85
CA GLN A 129 -14.65 6.71 21.18
C GLN A 129 -15.59 5.51 20.98
N ARG A 130 -15.06 4.29 21.03
CA ARG A 130 -15.89 3.08 21.04
C ARG A 130 -16.14 2.66 22.49
N ILE A 131 -17.25 1.99 22.75
CA ILE A 131 -17.40 1.16 23.95
C ILE A 131 -17.63 -0.24 23.40
N ASP A 132 -16.70 -1.17 23.66
CA ASP A 132 -16.98 -2.58 23.39
C ASP A 132 -17.92 -3.13 24.49
N GLY A 133 -18.56 -4.27 24.28
CA GLY A 133 -19.51 -4.85 25.25
C GLY A 133 -18.91 -5.11 26.65
N SER A 134 -17.59 -4.99 26.80
CA SER A 134 -16.87 -4.78 28.04
C SER A 134 -16.57 -3.29 28.22
N LEU A 135 -16.99 -2.70 29.34
CA LEU A 135 -16.67 -1.33 29.73
C LEU A 135 -15.17 -1.14 30.07
N ALA A 136 -14.26 -1.88 29.45
CA ALA A 136 -12.86 -1.95 29.82
C ALA A 136 -11.94 -1.30 28.79
N SER A 137 -12.16 -1.48 27.48
CA SER A 137 -11.20 -1.00 26.47
C SER A 137 -11.77 -0.76 25.07
N VAL A 138 -11.00 -0.04 24.26
CA VAL A 138 -11.14 0.07 22.80
C VAL A 138 -9.84 -0.39 22.16
N THR A 139 -9.86 -0.81 20.90
CA THR A 139 -8.64 -1.22 20.19
C THR A 139 -8.13 -0.08 19.30
N ASP A 140 -6.83 0.20 19.33
CA ASP A 140 -6.15 1.08 18.38
C ASP A 140 -5.81 0.36 17.06
N CYS A 141 -5.15 1.04 16.10
CA CYS A 141 -4.78 0.42 14.82
C CYS A 141 -3.73 -0.70 14.94
N ASN A 142 -3.01 -0.76 16.06
CA ASN A 142 -2.01 -1.77 16.38
C ASN A 142 -2.63 -2.99 17.10
N GLY A 143 -3.95 -3.03 17.29
CA GLY A 143 -4.60 -4.12 18.02
C GLY A 143 -4.49 -4.00 19.55
N ARG A 144 -3.94 -2.90 20.08
CA ARG A 144 -3.73 -2.71 21.52
C ARG A 144 -5.00 -2.17 22.18
N ALA A 145 -5.29 -2.70 23.38
CA ALA A 145 -6.36 -2.21 24.22
C ALA A 145 -6.02 -0.85 24.86
N VAL A 146 -6.87 0.13 24.60
CA VAL A 146 -6.89 1.49 25.15
C VAL A 146 -7.98 1.56 26.22
N PRO A 147 -7.65 1.77 27.50
CA PRO A 147 -8.65 1.79 28.57
C PRO A 147 -9.72 2.88 28.38
N VAL A 148 -11.00 2.52 28.53
CA VAL A 148 -12.12 3.47 28.31
C VAL A 148 -12.17 4.64 29.30
N ALA A 149 -11.50 4.52 30.45
CA ALA A 149 -11.33 5.62 31.41
C ALA A 149 -10.62 6.86 30.79
N ARG A 150 -9.99 6.69 29.62
CA ARG A 150 -9.28 7.73 28.88
C ARG A 150 -9.98 8.23 27.61
N GLY A 151 -11.21 7.79 27.34
CA GLY A 151 -12.19 8.55 26.56
C GLY A 151 -12.03 8.62 25.04
N VAL A 152 -10.83 8.67 24.44
CA VAL A 152 -10.64 8.78 22.98
C VAL A 152 -9.48 7.89 22.51
N VAL A 153 -9.72 7.10 21.47
CA VAL A 153 -8.67 6.45 20.68
C VAL A 153 -8.26 7.38 19.55
N GLU A 154 -6.97 7.59 19.46
CA GLU A 154 -6.29 8.37 18.42
C GLU A 154 -5.28 7.49 17.68
N ASN A 155 -5.33 7.49 16.35
CA ASN A 155 -4.40 6.75 15.47
C ASN A 155 -3.79 7.71 14.45
N ALA A 156 -2.46 7.77 14.36
CA ALA A 156 -1.75 8.50 13.31
C ALA A 156 -1.33 7.58 12.17
N PHE A 157 -1.57 8.04 10.95
CA PHE A 157 -1.05 7.47 9.71
C PHE A 157 -0.13 8.49 9.06
N TYR A 158 1.09 8.07 8.75
CA TYR A 158 2.13 8.94 8.20
C TYR A 158 3.17 8.11 7.45
N VAL A 159 3.91 8.74 6.55
CA VAL A 159 5.00 8.09 5.82
C VAL A 159 6.34 8.49 6.44
N THR A 160 7.19 7.50 6.72
CA THR A 160 8.58 7.73 7.13
C THR A 160 9.48 6.68 6.48
N GLY A 161 10.62 7.09 5.93
CA GLY A 161 11.56 6.16 5.28
C GLY A 161 10.94 5.34 4.14
N ASN A 162 9.99 5.93 3.38
CA ASN A 162 9.19 5.26 2.35
C ASN A 162 8.27 4.13 2.83
N THR A 163 7.95 4.11 4.13
CA THR A 163 6.97 3.18 4.68
C THR A 163 5.79 3.97 5.26
N LEU A 164 4.57 3.62 4.85
CA LEU A 164 3.36 4.06 5.53
C LEU A 164 3.26 3.34 6.86
N MET A 165 3.22 4.11 7.94
CA MET A 165 3.14 3.63 9.30
C MET A 165 1.75 3.89 9.89
N CYS A 166 1.32 3.04 10.83
CA CYS A 166 0.29 3.41 11.80
C CYS A 166 0.88 3.49 13.20
N ARG A 167 0.39 4.45 13.99
CA ARG A 167 0.70 4.54 15.42
C ARG A 167 -0.58 4.85 16.19
N GLY A 168 -1.02 3.91 17.02
CA GLY A 168 -2.14 4.10 17.93
C GLY A 168 -1.83 4.98 19.15
N SER A 169 -2.76 5.11 20.08
CA SER A 169 -2.60 5.86 21.33
C SER A 169 -2.84 4.98 22.54
N ASP A 170 -2.38 5.42 23.72
CA ASP A 170 -2.69 4.77 25.01
C ASP A 170 -3.87 5.43 25.75
N GLY A 171 -4.67 6.20 25.03
CA GLY A 171 -5.84 6.94 25.51
C GLY A 171 -5.56 8.39 25.91
N ALA A 172 -4.31 8.85 25.97
CA ALA A 172 -4.01 10.27 26.23
C ALA A 172 -3.11 10.90 25.16
N THR A 173 -2.17 10.13 24.62
CA THR A 173 -1.27 10.58 23.54
C THR A 173 -0.90 9.41 22.64
N MET A 174 -0.38 9.70 21.44
CA MET A 174 0.22 8.69 20.56
C MET A 174 1.65 8.30 21.01
N ALA A 175 2.22 9.01 21.98
CA ALA A 175 3.61 8.91 22.39
C ALA A 175 4.01 7.54 23.00
N ALA A 176 3.06 6.76 23.50
CA ALA A 176 3.34 5.51 24.23
C ALA A 176 3.23 4.23 23.37
N SER A 177 2.64 4.27 22.19
CA SER A 177 2.54 3.11 21.28
C SER A 177 3.75 3.02 20.35
N ARG A 178 4.05 1.82 19.83
CA ARG A 178 5.05 1.65 18.77
C ARG A 178 4.38 1.82 17.42
N ALA A 179 5.06 2.47 16.49
CA ALA A 179 4.59 2.55 15.11
C ALA A 179 4.76 1.19 14.41
N GLU A 180 3.76 0.76 13.66
CA GLU A 180 3.76 -0.46 12.86
C GLU A 180 3.76 -0.13 11.36
N PRO A 181 4.56 -0.84 10.56
CA PRO A 181 4.58 -0.67 9.12
C PRO A 181 3.31 -1.27 8.50
N ILE A 182 2.66 -0.50 7.64
CA ILE A 182 1.56 -0.96 6.79
C ILE A 182 2.15 -1.31 5.42
N LEU A 183 2.70 -0.33 4.71
CA LEU A 183 3.11 -0.52 3.33
C LEU A 183 4.47 0.10 3.08
N ASP A 184 5.40 -0.73 2.62
CA ASP A 184 6.70 -0.28 2.15
C ASP A 184 6.63 0.27 0.72
N ASN A 185 7.69 1.00 0.34
CA ASN A 185 7.83 1.62 -0.97
C ASN A 185 6.74 2.67 -1.29
N VAL A 186 6.19 3.29 -0.26
CA VAL A 186 5.30 4.45 -0.39
C VAL A 186 6.17 5.67 -0.66
N GLN A 187 6.02 6.24 -1.85
CA GLN A 187 6.77 7.41 -2.27
C GLN A 187 6.04 8.71 -1.95
N ASP A 188 4.71 8.67 -1.97
CA ASP A 188 3.88 9.83 -1.64
C ASP A 188 2.56 9.37 -1.02
N LEU A 189 2.05 10.18 -0.10
CA LEU A 189 0.71 10.07 0.49
C LEU A 189 0.14 11.49 0.47
N GLN A 190 -0.93 11.70 -0.28
CA GLN A 190 -1.60 13.01 -0.34
C GLN A 190 -3.05 12.86 0.10
N LEU A 191 -3.52 13.82 0.88
CA LEU A 191 -4.83 13.78 1.53
C LEU A 191 -5.61 15.04 1.21
N SER A 192 -6.89 14.86 0.87
CA SER A 192 -7.83 15.97 0.71
C SER A 192 -9.13 15.69 1.42
N TYR A 193 -9.71 16.76 1.98
CA TYR A 193 -10.78 16.69 2.95
C TYR A 193 -12.04 17.29 2.34
N GLY A 194 -13.09 16.48 2.27
CA GLY A 194 -14.42 16.91 1.87
C GLY A 194 -15.12 17.58 3.06
N VAL A 195 -15.31 18.88 2.98
CA VAL A 195 -15.94 19.68 4.03
C VAL A 195 -17.43 19.91 3.70
N ALA A 196 -18.28 19.69 4.69
CA ALA A 196 -19.70 19.98 4.60
C ALA A 196 -20.01 21.47 4.69
N GLN A 197 -21.17 21.88 4.17
CA GLN A 197 -21.61 23.28 4.21
C GLN A 197 -21.76 23.80 5.65
N ASP A 198 -22.25 22.96 6.55
CA ASP A 198 -22.45 23.23 7.97
C ASP A 198 -22.20 21.93 8.77
N ALA A 199 -22.34 21.99 10.09
CA ALA A 199 -22.05 20.86 10.97
C ALA A 199 -23.07 19.71 10.87
N ASP A 200 -24.26 19.98 10.34
CA ASP A 200 -25.39 19.03 10.29
C ASP A 200 -25.58 18.43 8.88
N SER A 201 -24.81 18.90 7.90
CA SER A 201 -24.87 18.44 6.51
C SER A 201 -23.89 17.30 6.23
N ALA A 202 -24.38 16.29 5.52
CA ALA A 202 -23.55 15.22 4.98
C ALA A 202 -22.94 15.53 3.60
N ASN A 203 -23.33 16.65 2.98
CA ASN A 203 -22.98 16.95 1.60
C ASN A 203 -21.61 17.63 1.51
N VAL A 204 -20.66 16.97 0.84
CA VAL A 204 -19.35 17.56 0.54
C VAL A 204 -19.54 18.73 -0.44
N THR A 205 -19.13 19.92 -0.03
CA THR A 205 -19.13 21.11 -0.89
C THR A 205 -17.88 21.20 -1.75
N GLN A 206 -16.71 20.92 -1.15
CA GLN A 206 -15.42 20.97 -1.81
C GLN A 206 -14.41 20.07 -1.09
N TYR A 207 -13.46 19.51 -1.86
CA TYR A 207 -12.26 18.87 -1.33
C TYR A 207 -11.13 19.90 -1.22
N GLN A 208 -10.52 20.00 -0.04
CA GLN A 208 -9.46 20.96 0.24
C GLN A 208 -8.26 20.26 0.90
N PRO A 209 -7.01 20.72 0.68
CA PRO A 209 -5.85 20.23 1.43
C PRO A 209 -5.92 20.67 2.90
N ALA A 210 -5.14 20.03 3.77
CA ALA A 210 -5.12 20.37 5.19
C ALA A 210 -4.73 21.83 5.47
N SER A 211 -3.78 22.38 4.69
CA SER A 211 -3.33 23.78 4.83
C SER A 211 -4.42 24.82 4.55
N ALA A 212 -5.47 24.46 3.83
CA ALA A 212 -6.59 25.35 3.53
C ALA A 212 -7.70 25.33 4.60
N LEU A 213 -7.64 24.40 5.56
CA LEU A 213 -8.65 24.24 6.61
C LEU A 213 -8.28 24.97 7.89
N ALA A 214 -9.16 25.83 8.37
CA ALA A 214 -9.04 26.43 9.69
C ALA A 214 -9.43 25.42 10.78
N ALA A 215 -9.03 25.68 12.03
CA ALA A 215 -9.33 24.83 13.18
C ALA A 215 -10.83 24.46 13.31
N ALA A 216 -11.73 25.41 12.98
CA ALA A 216 -13.16 25.20 13.04
C ALA A 216 -13.72 24.28 11.93
N ASP A 217 -13.04 24.18 10.79
CA ASP A 217 -13.50 23.41 9.62
C ASP A 217 -13.37 21.91 9.83
N TRP A 218 -12.44 21.48 10.68
CA TRP A 218 -12.20 20.06 10.97
C TRP A 218 -13.40 19.35 11.58
N SER A 219 -14.30 20.09 12.24
CA SER A 219 -15.57 19.54 12.73
C SER A 219 -16.57 19.26 11.59
N ARG A 220 -16.43 19.90 10.44
CA ARG A 220 -17.31 19.74 9.26
C ARG A 220 -16.73 18.78 8.21
N VAL A 221 -15.61 18.12 8.48
CA VAL A 221 -15.06 17.14 7.55
C VAL A 221 -15.93 15.88 7.58
N VAL A 222 -16.47 15.51 6.42
CA VAL A 222 -17.36 14.34 6.23
C VAL A 222 -16.81 13.30 5.27
N SER A 223 -15.72 13.61 4.56
CA SER A 223 -15.05 12.69 3.63
C SER A 223 -13.56 12.94 3.58
N VAL A 224 -12.77 11.89 3.38
CA VAL A 224 -11.32 11.97 3.16
C VAL A 224 -11.00 11.23 1.85
N ARG A 225 -10.35 11.91 0.92
CA ARG A 225 -9.78 11.32 -0.28
C ARG A 225 -8.29 11.09 -0.05
N VAL A 226 -7.88 9.84 -0.22
CA VAL A 226 -6.52 9.36 -0.04
C VAL A 226 -5.92 9.07 -1.40
N CYS A 227 -4.74 9.60 -1.65
CA CYS A 227 -3.89 9.22 -2.77
C CYS A 227 -2.58 8.62 -2.26
N LEU A 228 -2.27 7.40 -2.69
CA LEU A 228 -1.01 6.71 -2.42
C LEU A 228 -0.23 6.53 -3.72
N LEU A 229 1.04 6.93 -3.73
CA LEU A 229 1.98 6.62 -4.79
C LEU A 229 2.94 5.54 -4.30
N VAL A 230 2.90 4.37 -4.91
CA VAL A 230 3.72 3.22 -4.54
C VAL A 230 4.71 2.92 -5.65
N ALA A 231 5.97 2.71 -5.30
CA ALA A 231 7.03 2.33 -6.22
C ALA A 231 7.29 0.82 -6.16
N ASP A 232 7.67 0.23 -7.29
CA ASP A 232 8.17 -1.14 -7.34
C ASP A 232 9.42 -1.28 -6.46
N PRO A 233 9.58 -2.36 -5.67
CA PRO A 233 10.77 -2.56 -4.85
C PRO A 233 12.08 -2.64 -5.65
N SER A 234 12.04 -3.00 -6.94
CA SER A 234 13.22 -3.12 -7.80
C SER A 234 13.10 -2.28 -9.07
N PRO A 235 14.22 -1.73 -9.59
CA PRO A 235 14.20 -1.05 -10.88
C PRO A 235 13.94 -2.07 -12.00
N VAL A 236 13.14 -1.66 -12.98
CA VAL A 236 12.94 -2.36 -14.25
C VAL A 236 13.72 -1.65 -15.35
N ASN A 237 13.97 -2.36 -16.46
CA ASN A 237 14.67 -1.75 -17.60
C ASN A 237 13.85 -0.59 -18.20
N ALA A 238 14.56 0.37 -18.78
CA ALA A 238 14.05 1.66 -19.29
C ALA A 238 12.97 1.56 -20.40
N ASP A 239 12.67 0.36 -20.91
CA ASP A 239 11.77 0.13 -22.05
C ASP A 239 10.28 -0.08 -21.68
N VAL A 240 9.92 -0.11 -20.39
CA VAL A 240 8.56 -0.52 -19.94
C VAL A 240 7.66 0.67 -19.59
N ALA A 241 8.20 1.73 -18.99
CA ALA A 241 7.54 3.01 -18.80
C ALA A 241 8.58 4.08 -18.41
N THR A 242 8.52 5.26 -19.02
CA THR A 242 9.41 6.39 -18.71
C THR A 242 8.73 7.46 -17.87
N THR A 243 7.41 7.38 -17.70
CA THR A 243 6.62 8.38 -16.97
C THR A 243 5.57 7.76 -16.06
N TYR A 244 5.16 8.48 -15.02
CA TYR A 244 4.05 8.15 -14.13
C TYR A 244 3.21 9.39 -13.84
N ARG A 245 2.02 9.23 -13.24
CA ARG A 245 1.23 10.35 -12.69
C ARG A 245 1.38 10.42 -11.18
N ASP A 246 1.69 11.60 -10.66
CA ASP A 246 1.75 11.86 -9.22
C ASP A 246 0.34 12.08 -8.63
N CYS A 247 0.27 12.30 -7.32
CA CYS A 247 -0.99 12.53 -6.62
C CYS A 247 -1.68 13.86 -6.95
N ALA A 248 -0.96 14.81 -7.54
CA ALA A 248 -1.49 16.06 -8.10
C ALA A 248 -1.91 15.92 -9.57
N ASP A 249 -1.87 14.70 -10.13
CA ASP A 249 -2.20 14.37 -11.51
C ASP A 249 -1.24 14.89 -12.57
N ASN A 250 -0.06 15.37 -12.17
CA ASN A 250 0.98 15.76 -13.12
C ASN A 250 1.74 14.54 -13.63
N VAL A 251 2.19 14.61 -14.89
CA VAL A 251 3.04 13.58 -15.48
C VAL A 251 4.49 13.85 -15.09
N GLN A 252 5.13 12.85 -14.48
CA GLN A 252 6.50 12.89 -13.98
C GLN A 252 7.35 11.84 -14.69
N ASN A 253 8.65 12.11 -14.81
CA ASN A 253 9.60 11.15 -15.38
C ASN A 253 10.12 10.15 -14.32
N ILE A 254 10.33 8.91 -14.73
CA ILE A 254 10.98 7.87 -13.91
C ILE A 254 12.49 8.00 -14.10
N ALA A 255 13.20 8.52 -13.09
CA ALA A 255 14.65 8.70 -13.14
C ALA A 255 15.46 7.49 -12.64
N ASP A 256 14.87 6.67 -11.77
CA ASP A 256 15.52 5.57 -11.05
C ASP A 256 15.17 4.17 -11.60
N GLY A 257 14.41 4.11 -12.70
CA GLY A 257 13.94 2.87 -13.29
C GLY A 257 12.85 2.15 -12.48
N ARG A 258 12.38 2.69 -11.36
CA ARG A 258 11.32 2.07 -10.55
C ARG A 258 9.95 2.47 -11.09
N LEU A 259 9.12 1.48 -11.44
CA LEU A 259 7.73 1.74 -11.82
C LEU A 259 6.99 2.32 -10.62
N ARG A 260 6.08 3.25 -10.90
CA ARG A 260 5.25 3.91 -9.88
C ARG A 260 3.81 3.80 -10.27
N ARG A 261 2.96 3.55 -9.29
CA ARG A 261 1.52 3.47 -9.50
C ARG A 261 0.79 4.27 -8.43
N ARG A 262 -0.15 5.07 -8.91
CA ARG A 262 -1.04 5.88 -8.10
C ARG A 262 -2.31 5.12 -7.79
N PHE A 263 -2.70 5.12 -6.53
CA PHE A 263 -3.96 4.56 -6.03
C PHE A 263 -4.74 5.67 -5.33
N THR A 264 -6.00 5.84 -5.70
CA THR A 264 -6.85 6.87 -5.11
C THR A 264 -8.14 6.24 -4.62
N SER A 265 -8.52 6.55 -3.38
CA SER A 265 -9.79 6.12 -2.78
C SER A 265 -10.41 7.28 -2.01
N SER A 266 -11.74 7.32 -1.94
CA SER A 266 -12.47 8.31 -1.13
C SER A 266 -13.30 7.57 -0.08
N PHE A 267 -13.19 8.01 1.17
CA PHE A 267 -13.83 7.40 2.33
C PHE A 267 -14.72 8.42 3.02
N ALA A 268 -16.02 8.13 3.09
CA ALA A 268 -16.94 8.91 3.90
C ALA A 268 -16.76 8.60 5.40
N LEU A 269 -16.75 9.64 6.23
CA LEU A 269 -16.71 9.53 7.69
C LEU A 269 -18.13 9.28 8.19
N ARG A 270 -18.51 8.00 8.30
CA ARG A 270 -19.91 7.60 8.50
C ARG A 270 -20.54 8.13 9.79
N ASN A 271 -19.75 8.34 10.83
CA ASN A 271 -20.23 8.86 12.11
C ASN A 271 -20.35 10.40 12.13
N ARG A 272 -20.21 11.05 10.97
CA ARG A 272 -20.51 12.47 10.73
C ARG A 272 -21.69 12.70 9.79
N VAL A 273 -22.20 11.64 9.18
CA VAL A 273 -23.19 11.71 8.09
C VAL A 273 -24.61 11.37 8.62
N GLY A 274 -24.90 11.65 9.89
CA GLY A 274 -26.20 11.29 10.49
C GLY A 274 -26.54 12.06 11.75
#